data_AF-A0A914F4I1-F1
#
_entry.id   AF-A0A914F4I1-F1
#
_cell.length_a   1.000
_cell.length_b   1.000
_cell.length_c   1.000
_cell.angle_alpha   90.00
_cell.angle_beta   90.00
_cell.angle_gamma   90.00
#
_symmetry.space_group_name_H-M   'P 1'
#
loop_
_entity.id
_entity.type
_entity.pdbx_description
1 polymer ?
#
loop_
_entity_poly.entity_id
_entity_poly.type
_entity_poly.pdbx_seq_one_letter_code
_entity_poly.pdbx_strand_id
1 'polypeptide(L)'
;MKSGTVGSWIRWGIFGAIAVWLIILCVLSKDVLRVGINNEDERRIELEKELSDTKRLVKILQGEKEKLQKLSDEQGYLLLQNKGSGKFDSKIQRVKDKILEIGDSKGNGGGHENDKQLYSLEHEVAKRSLDNNIKEIYFYIYKFIEEHNSTEFSSFGKRAIDQLLALLAESTNFSESIDNAGKWHKSSLDSLTKRIQNRIHKLQNPSDCTSQRLLICDLNKGCGFGCQLHHVAYCFVVAAAANRSLVLENDGMSWRYSSKGWESVFLPVGKCKTSNSGILGPASWNGINQEDRVVRLPIVDGLTNRPPQLPLSFPKQIADEILKHHTNPPAYFISQFIWYLMRNNENMEKAITEAKEKVPFGNAQFL
;
A
#
# COMPACT_ATOMS: atom_id res chain seq x y z
N MET A 1 -91.62 -13.58 -10.56
CA MET A 1 -90.90 -13.19 -11.79
C MET A 1 -89.62 -12.45 -11.39
N LYS A 2 -88.46 -12.95 -11.84
CA LYS A 2 -87.08 -12.38 -11.89
C LYS A 2 -86.50 -11.78 -10.58
N SER A 3 -85.62 -12.45 -9.83
CA SER A 3 -84.25 -12.94 -10.14
C SER A 3 -83.15 -11.86 -10.11
N GLY A 4 -82.24 -11.99 -9.14
CA GLY A 4 -80.87 -12.36 -9.48
C GLY A 4 -79.90 -11.31 -10.03
N THR A 5 -80.16 -10.01 -9.89
CA THR A 5 -79.26 -9.00 -10.49
C THR A 5 -78.17 -8.48 -9.56
N VAL A 6 -78.42 -8.20 -8.27
CA VAL A 6 -77.42 -7.48 -7.42
C VAL A 6 -76.18 -8.31 -7.08
N GLY A 7 -76.33 -9.62 -6.80
CA GLY A 7 -75.20 -10.51 -6.50
C GLY A 7 -74.31 -10.84 -7.71
N SER A 8 -74.80 -10.62 -8.93
CA SER A 8 -74.05 -10.87 -10.17
C SER A 8 -73.01 -9.77 -10.40
N TRP A 9 -73.41 -8.49 -10.30
CA TRP A 9 -72.52 -7.34 -10.53
C TRP A 9 -71.31 -7.30 -9.59
N ILE A 10 -71.50 -7.67 -8.32
CA ILE A 10 -70.40 -7.74 -7.34
C ILE A 10 -69.44 -8.89 -7.67
N ARG A 11 -69.95 -10.06 -8.10
CA ARG A 11 -69.11 -11.17 -8.52
C ARG A 11 -68.31 -10.82 -9.78
N TRP A 12 -68.94 -10.21 -10.79
CA TRP A 12 -68.26 -9.76 -12.00
C TRP A 12 -67.23 -8.65 -11.72
N GLY A 13 -67.51 -7.74 -10.79
CA GLY A 13 -66.56 -6.72 -10.35
C GLY A 13 -65.32 -7.32 -9.66
N ILE A 14 -65.51 -8.33 -8.79
CA ILE A 14 -64.41 -9.04 -8.14
C ILE A 14 -63.59 -9.84 -9.16
N PHE A 15 -64.23 -10.55 -10.09
CA PHE A 15 -63.54 -11.27 -11.16
C PHE A 15 -62.74 -10.30 -12.06
N GLY A 16 -63.30 -9.14 -12.39
CA GLY A 16 -62.60 -8.10 -13.14
C GLY A 16 -61.37 -7.56 -12.41
N ALA A 17 -61.48 -7.28 -11.10
CA ALA A 17 -60.35 -6.82 -10.29
C ALA A 17 -59.24 -7.86 -10.16
N ILE A 18 -59.59 -9.14 -9.97
CA ILE A 18 -58.63 -10.25 -9.94
C ILE A 18 -57.95 -10.41 -11.30
N ALA A 19 -58.69 -10.32 -12.40
CA ALA A 19 -58.11 -10.39 -13.74
C ALA A 19 -57.11 -9.26 -14.00
N VAL A 20 -57.44 -8.02 -13.62
CA VAL A 20 -56.53 -6.87 -13.74
C VAL A 20 -55.29 -7.07 -12.85
N TRP A 21 -55.46 -7.56 -11.62
CA TRP A 21 -54.33 -7.83 -10.71
C TRP A 21 -53.40 -8.92 -11.25
N LEU A 22 -53.94 -9.99 -11.84
CA LEU A 22 -53.16 -11.06 -12.48
C LEU A 22 -52.43 -10.56 -13.74
N ILE A 23 -53.03 -9.68 -14.53
CA ILE A 23 -52.38 -9.05 -15.69
C ILE A 23 -51.21 -8.18 -15.23
N ILE A 24 -51.40 -7.35 -14.21
CA ILE A 24 -50.33 -6.52 -13.63
C ILE A 24 -49.20 -7.41 -13.11
N LEU A 25 -49.51 -8.49 -12.39
CA LEU A 25 -48.51 -9.47 -11.94
C LEU A 25 -47.75 -10.12 -13.09
N CYS A 26 -48.42 -10.45 -14.19
CA CYS A 26 -47.78 -11.03 -15.37
C CYS A 26 -46.90 -10.04 -16.13
N VAL A 27 -47.24 -8.75 -16.12
CA VAL A 27 -46.39 -7.70 -16.73
C VAL A 27 -45.17 -7.44 -15.85
N LEU A 28 -45.36 -7.27 -14.54
CA LEU A 28 -44.27 -7.06 -13.59
C LEU A 28 -43.32 -8.27 -13.52
N SER A 29 -43.84 -9.50 -13.63
CA SER A 29 -43.00 -10.70 -13.64
C SER A 29 -42.15 -10.84 -14.91
N LYS A 30 -42.66 -10.40 -16.07
CA LYS A 30 -41.88 -10.36 -17.32
C LYS A 30 -40.73 -9.36 -17.26
N ASP A 31 -40.93 -8.20 -16.64
CA ASP A 31 -39.88 -7.21 -16.50
C ASP A 31 -38.82 -7.65 -15.49
N VAL A 32 -39.22 -8.30 -14.38
CA VAL A 32 -38.28 -8.89 -13.41
C VAL A 32 -37.47 -10.04 -14.04
N LEU A 33 -38.09 -10.90 -14.86
CA LEU A 33 -37.39 -11.97 -15.58
C LEU A 33 -36.43 -11.41 -16.64
N ARG A 34 -36.81 -10.37 -17.38
CA ARG A 34 -35.93 -9.71 -18.36
C ARG A 34 -34.72 -9.04 -17.69
N VAL A 35 -34.92 -8.38 -16.56
CA VAL A 35 -33.83 -7.77 -15.77
C VAL A 35 -32.92 -8.85 -15.18
N GLY A 36 -33.48 -10.00 -14.77
CA GLY A 36 -32.71 -11.16 -14.31
C GLY A 36 -31.80 -11.75 -15.39
N ILE A 37 -32.33 -11.96 -16.61
CA ILE A 37 -31.57 -12.52 -17.74
C ILE A 37 -30.47 -11.56 -18.21
N ASN A 38 -30.77 -10.27 -18.38
CA ASN A 38 -29.77 -9.28 -18.80
C ASN A 38 -28.63 -9.15 -17.77
N ASN A 39 -28.93 -9.21 -16.47
CA ASN A 39 -27.92 -9.18 -15.41
C ASN A 39 -27.08 -10.46 -15.30
N GLU A 40 -27.58 -11.60 -15.79
CA GLU A 40 -26.78 -12.84 -15.87
C GLU A 40 -25.86 -12.82 -17.09
N ASP A 41 -26.34 -12.33 -18.23
CA ASP A 41 -25.54 -12.21 -19.46
C ASP A 41 -24.43 -11.16 -19.30
N GLU A 42 -24.71 -9.99 -18.70
CA GLU A 42 -23.67 -8.99 -18.39
C GLU A 42 -22.63 -9.54 -17.41
N ARG A 43 -23.06 -10.28 -16.37
CA ARG A 43 -22.12 -10.93 -15.44
C ARG A 43 -21.29 -12.01 -16.11
N ARG A 44 -21.84 -12.78 -17.05
CA ARG A 44 -21.07 -13.78 -17.81
C ARG A 44 -20.02 -13.12 -18.68
N ILE A 45 -20.36 -12.03 -19.36
CA ILE A 45 -19.41 -11.27 -20.19
C ILE A 45 -18.30 -10.66 -19.34
N GLU A 46 -18.62 -10.11 -18.17
CA GLU A 46 -17.63 -9.58 -17.23
C GLU A 46 -16.71 -10.68 -16.67
N LEU A 47 -17.28 -11.84 -16.29
CA LEU A 47 -16.50 -12.98 -15.81
C LEU A 47 -15.57 -13.55 -16.89
N GLU A 48 -16.03 -13.63 -18.14
CA GLU A 48 -15.22 -14.12 -19.26
C GLU A 48 -14.06 -13.17 -19.56
N LYS A 49 -14.30 -11.86 -19.44
CA LYS A 49 -13.27 -10.84 -19.58
C LYS A 49 -12.25 -10.92 -18.46
N GLU A 50 -12.68 -11.02 -17.20
CA GLU A 50 -11.78 -11.21 -16.06
C GLU A 50 -10.98 -12.51 -16.18
N LEU A 51 -11.60 -13.60 -16.63
CA LEU A 51 -10.94 -14.88 -16.84
C LEU A 51 -9.89 -14.80 -17.96
N SER A 52 -10.19 -14.08 -19.05
CA SER A 52 -9.25 -13.82 -20.13
C SER A 52 -8.05 -12.99 -19.66
N ASP A 53 -8.30 -11.91 -18.93
CA ASP A 53 -7.24 -11.05 -18.38
C ASP A 53 -6.38 -11.81 -17.36
N THR A 54 -7.00 -12.64 -16.52
CA THR A 54 -6.29 -13.52 -15.58
C THR A 54 -5.41 -14.52 -16.30
N LYS A 55 -5.91 -15.19 -17.36
CA LYS A 55 -5.10 -16.10 -18.18
C LYS A 55 -3.92 -15.39 -18.83
N ARG A 56 -4.10 -14.16 -19.29
CA ARG A 56 -3.02 -13.35 -19.86
C ARG A 56 -1.97 -13.01 -18.82
N LEU A 57 -2.36 -12.62 -17.62
CA LEU A 57 -1.46 -12.35 -16.50
C LEU A 57 -0.68 -13.59 -16.08
N VAL A 58 -1.33 -14.75 -15.96
CA VAL A 58 -0.66 -16.02 -15.65
C VAL A 58 0.39 -16.35 -16.70
N LYS A 59 0.10 -16.14 -17.99
CA LYS A 59 1.06 -16.36 -19.08
C LYS A 59 2.27 -15.42 -18.99
N ILE A 60 2.06 -14.15 -18.62
CA ILE A 60 3.14 -13.19 -18.39
C ILE A 60 4.01 -13.65 -17.21
N LEU A 61 3.38 -14.00 -16.08
CA LEU A 61 4.08 -14.46 -14.88
C LEU A 61 4.87 -15.75 -15.13
N GLN A 62 4.33 -16.68 -15.92
CA GLN A 62 5.06 -17.88 -16.36
C GLN A 62 6.29 -17.52 -17.19
N GLY A 63 6.16 -16.58 -18.15
CA GLY A 63 7.29 -16.11 -18.95
C GLY A 63 8.35 -15.37 -18.12
N GLU A 64 7.96 -14.59 -17.12
CA GLU A 64 8.90 -13.96 -16.18
C GLU A 64 9.58 -14.99 -15.28
N LYS A 65 8.84 -15.98 -14.78
CA LYS A 65 9.39 -17.10 -14.02
C LYS A 65 10.45 -17.85 -14.83
N GLU A 66 10.18 -18.16 -16.09
CA GLU A 66 11.16 -18.82 -16.98
C GLU A 66 12.41 -17.97 -17.21
N LYS A 67 12.26 -16.64 -17.36
CA LYS A 67 13.41 -15.72 -17.46
C LYS A 67 14.23 -15.69 -16.18
N LEU A 68 13.57 -15.61 -15.02
CA LEU A 68 14.22 -15.63 -13.71
C LEU A 68 14.93 -16.96 -13.47
N GLN A 69 14.32 -18.07 -13.89
CA GLN A 69 14.92 -19.39 -13.76
C GLN A 69 16.14 -19.53 -14.67
N LYS A 70 16.08 -19.04 -15.92
CA LYS A 70 17.27 -18.96 -16.79
C LYS A 70 18.39 -18.09 -16.23
N LEU A 71 18.05 -16.92 -15.65
CA LEU A 71 19.02 -16.05 -14.99
C LEU A 71 19.64 -16.72 -13.74
N SER A 72 18.83 -17.44 -12.98
CA SER A 72 19.26 -18.22 -11.82
C SER A 72 20.19 -19.37 -12.23
N ASP A 73 19.85 -20.11 -13.29
CA ASP A 73 20.65 -21.20 -13.84
C ASP A 73 21.96 -20.68 -14.45
N GLU A 74 21.92 -19.53 -15.13
CA GLU A 74 23.11 -18.86 -15.68
C GLU A 74 24.03 -18.35 -14.57
N GLN A 75 23.47 -17.77 -13.49
CA GLN A 75 24.25 -17.43 -12.29
C GLN A 75 24.81 -18.68 -11.59
N GLY A 76 24.04 -19.76 -11.49
CA GLY A 76 24.47 -21.04 -10.95
C GLY A 76 25.62 -21.65 -11.75
N TYR A 77 25.56 -21.58 -13.09
CA TYR A 77 26.60 -22.06 -13.98
C TYR A 77 27.87 -21.19 -13.92
N LEU A 78 27.73 -19.87 -13.79
CA LEU A 78 28.84 -18.94 -13.57
C LEU A 78 29.50 -19.12 -12.20
N LEU A 79 28.72 -19.46 -11.16
CA LEU A 79 29.24 -19.81 -9.83
C LEU A 79 29.97 -21.17 -9.85
N LEU A 80 29.47 -22.15 -10.61
CA LEU A 80 30.12 -23.46 -10.79
C LEU A 80 31.40 -23.37 -11.62
N GLN A 81 31.45 -22.56 -12.69
CA GLN A 81 32.68 -22.28 -13.43
C GLN A 81 33.74 -21.56 -12.58
N ASN A 82 33.32 -20.66 -11.69
CA ASN A 82 34.24 -19.95 -10.79
C ASN A 82 34.73 -20.81 -9.61
N LYS A 83 34.02 -21.89 -9.24
CA LYS A 83 34.48 -22.86 -8.22
C LYS A 83 35.61 -23.75 -8.72
N GLY A 84 35.73 -23.94 -10.05
CA GLY A 84 36.75 -24.76 -10.70
C GLY A 84 38.05 -24.02 -11.07
N SER A 85 38.11 -22.69 -10.91
CA SER A 85 39.35 -21.94 -11.15
C SER A 85 39.72 -21.14 -9.90
N GLY A 86 40.94 -21.31 -9.40
CA GLY A 86 41.50 -20.59 -8.23
C GLY A 86 41.58 -19.06 -8.37
N LYS A 87 40.86 -18.47 -9.33
CA LYS A 87 40.67 -17.02 -9.49
C LYS A 87 39.70 -16.43 -8.48
N PHE A 88 38.70 -17.16 -7.98
CA PHE A 88 37.73 -16.60 -7.02
C PHE A 88 38.39 -16.30 -5.67
N ASP A 89 39.21 -17.20 -5.15
CA ASP A 89 39.99 -16.97 -3.92
C ASP A 89 40.96 -15.81 -4.09
N SER A 90 41.64 -15.68 -5.23
CA SER A 90 42.54 -14.54 -5.49
C SER A 90 41.81 -13.19 -5.56
N LYS A 91 40.54 -13.18 -5.98
CA LYS A 91 39.72 -11.97 -6.11
C LYS A 91 39.08 -11.59 -4.77
N ILE A 92 38.66 -12.57 -3.96
CA ILE A 92 38.26 -12.36 -2.57
C ILE A 92 39.44 -11.85 -1.75
N GLN A 93 40.63 -12.42 -1.92
CA GLN A 93 41.81 -11.96 -1.21
C GLN A 93 42.19 -10.54 -1.61
N ARG A 94 42.19 -10.22 -2.91
CA ARG A 94 42.42 -8.84 -3.40
C ARG A 94 41.35 -7.84 -2.96
N VAL A 95 40.11 -8.28 -2.75
CA VAL A 95 39.03 -7.44 -2.18
C VAL A 95 39.22 -7.27 -0.66
N LYS A 96 39.60 -8.33 0.07
CA LYS A 96 39.97 -8.24 1.49
C LYS A 96 41.16 -7.31 1.72
N ASP A 97 42.19 -7.40 0.88
CA ASP A 97 43.39 -6.57 0.96
C ASP A 97 43.05 -5.09 0.65
N LYS A 98 42.18 -4.83 -0.34
CA LYS A 98 41.66 -3.48 -0.61
C LYS A 98 40.76 -2.95 0.51
N ILE A 99 39.98 -3.79 1.18
CA ILE A 99 39.16 -3.40 2.32
C ILE A 99 40.05 -3.02 3.52
N LEU A 100 41.16 -3.72 3.72
CA LEU A 100 42.16 -3.40 4.75
C LEU A 100 42.90 -2.09 4.44
N GLU A 101 43.28 -1.84 3.18
CA GLU A 101 43.91 -0.57 2.76
C GLU A 101 42.98 0.66 2.86
N ILE A 102 41.67 0.47 2.60
CA ILE A 102 40.66 1.54 2.76
C ILE A 102 40.41 1.85 4.24
N GLY A 103 40.58 0.88 5.13
CA GLY A 103 40.48 1.04 6.58
C GLY A 103 41.59 1.93 7.17
N ASP A 104 42.83 1.81 6.67
CA ASP A 104 43.98 2.59 7.17
C ASP A 104 44.08 4.01 6.60
N SER A 105 43.42 4.31 5.49
CA SER A 105 43.55 5.60 4.78
C SER A 105 42.60 6.71 5.27
N LYS A 106 41.69 6.45 6.23
CA LYS A 106 40.79 7.46 6.83
C LYS A 106 41.26 7.89 8.22
N GLY A 107 42.52 8.29 8.31
CA GLY A 107 43.15 8.81 9.52
C GLY A 107 43.81 10.18 9.33
N ASN A 108 43.11 11.18 8.80
CA ASN A 108 43.35 12.60 9.14
C ASN A 108 42.39 13.55 8.42
N GLY A 109 41.67 14.38 9.18
CA GLY A 109 40.84 15.47 8.65
C GLY A 109 39.77 15.89 9.66
N GLY A 110 40.10 16.82 10.55
CA GLY A 110 39.22 17.31 11.59
C GLY A 110 38.05 18.17 11.08
N GLY A 111 36.97 18.21 11.89
CA GLY A 111 35.89 19.18 11.77
C GLY A 111 34.49 18.60 11.99
N HIS A 112 33.92 18.90 13.17
CA HIS A 112 32.55 18.71 13.64
C HIS A 112 32.09 17.31 14.07
N GLU A 113 32.04 17.12 15.39
CA GLU A 113 31.14 16.19 16.08
C GLU A 113 29.69 16.47 15.66
N ASN A 114 29.11 15.59 14.86
CA ASN A 114 27.66 15.37 14.76
C ASN A 114 27.45 13.94 14.23
N ASP A 115 26.88 13.07 15.08
CA ASP A 115 26.52 11.66 14.88
C ASP A 115 27.52 10.78 14.10
N LYS A 116 28.34 10.02 14.85
CA LYS A 116 29.14 8.92 14.29
C LYS A 116 28.22 7.95 13.55
N GLN A 117 28.29 7.99 12.22
CA GLN A 117 27.67 6.99 11.35
C GLN A 117 28.16 5.59 11.78
N LEU A 118 27.25 4.77 12.31
CA LEU A 118 27.59 3.45 12.85
C LEU A 118 27.92 2.45 11.73
N TYR A 119 27.01 2.27 10.78
CA TYR A 119 27.19 1.37 9.64
C TYR A 119 27.07 2.10 8.30
N SER A 120 27.75 1.58 7.27
CA SER A 120 27.63 2.07 5.90
C SER A 120 26.30 1.63 5.27
N LEU A 121 25.92 2.24 4.15
CA LEU A 121 24.74 1.78 3.40
C LEU A 121 24.95 0.35 2.89
N GLU A 122 26.16 0.06 2.40
CA GLU A 122 26.54 -1.25 1.86
C GLU A 122 26.47 -2.33 2.94
N HIS A 123 26.88 -2.02 4.17
CA HIS A 123 26.73 -2.91 5.32
C HIS A 123 25.26 -3.27 5.56
N GLU A 124 24.39 -2.26 5.66
CA GLU A 124 22.96 -2.49 5.93
C GLU A 124 22.23 -3.18 4.79
N VAL A 125 22.63 -2.93 3.53
CA VAL A 125 22.11 -3.65 2.37
C VAL A 125 22.56 -5.11 2.39
N ALA A 126 23.85 -5.38 2.61
CA ALA A 126 24.38 -6.75 2.66
C ALA A 126 23.76 -7.56 3.81
N LYS A 127 23.61 -6.94 4.98
CA LYS A 127 22.97 -7.55 6.15
C LYS A 127 21.51 -7.90 5.89
N ARG A 128 20.72 -7.00 5.29
CA ARG A 128 19.33 -7.32 4.89
C ARG A 128 19.27 -8.41 3.84
N SER A 129 20.23 -8.47 2.91
CA SER A 129 20.31 -9.59 1.97
C SER A 129 20.55 -10.91 2.67
N LEU A 130 21.39 -10.95 3.70
CA LEU A 130 21.59 -12.14 4.54
C LEU A 130 20.30 -12.54 5.25
N ASP A 131 19.63 -11.59 5.91
CA ASP A 131 18.35 -11.83 6.60
C ASP A 131 17.28 -12.39 5.67
N ASN A 132 17.13 -11.81 4.47
CA ASN A 132 16.20 -12.30 3.46
C ASN A 132 16.57 -13.71 2.98
N ASN A 133 17.85 -13.99 2.74
CA ASN A 133 18.28 -15.32 2.31
C ASN A 133 17.98 -16.39 3.37
N ILE A 134 18.12 -16.08 4.66
CA ILE A 134 17.75 -17.00 5.75
C ILE A 134 16.23 -17.25 5.72
N LYS A 135 15.40 -16.21 5.55
CA LYS A 135 13.94 -16.34 5.44
C LYS A 135 13.50 -17.17 4.23
N GLU A 136 14.11 -16.96 3.08
CA GLU A 136 13.79 -17.72 1.86
C GLU A 136 14.10 -19.21 2.04
N ILE A 137 15.25 -19.54 2.64
CA ILE A 137 15.58 -20.95 2.95
C ILE A 137 14.57 -21.53 3.95
N TYR A 138 14.19 -20.76 4.98
CA TYR A 138 13.16 -21.17 5.93
C TYR A 138 11.84 -21.50 5.22
N PHE A 139 11.32 -20.60 4.39
CA PHE A 139 10.06 -20.84 3.69
C PHE A 139 10.15 -22.01 2.70
N TYR A 140 11.28 -22.15 2.02
CA TYR A 140 11.52 -23.25 1.10
C TYR A 140 11.51 -24.61 1.82
N ILE A 141 12.25 -24.74 2.92
CA ILE A 141 12.32 -25.97 3.71
C ILE A 141 10.97 -26.25 4.40
N TYR A 142 10.34 -25.23 4.97
CA TYR A 142 9.04 -25.35 5.62
C TYR A 142 8.00 -25.93 4.67
N LYS A 143 7.87 -25.35 3.47
CA LYS A 143 6.96 -25.82 2.44
C LYS A 143 7.30 -27.24 1.98
N PHE A 144 8.58 -27.54 1.79
CA PHE A 144 9.02 -28.87 1.38
C PHE A 144 8.61 -29.94 2.40
N ILE A 145 8.76 -29.67 3.70
CA ILE A 145 8.36 -30.59 4.78
C ILE A 145 6.83 -30.75 4.83
N GLU A 146 6.09 -29.65 4.70
CA GLU A 146 4.62 -29.66 4.67
C GLU A 146 4.09 -30.56 3.54
N GLU A 147 4.73 -30.52 2.37
CA GLU A 147 4.36 -31.32 1.20
C GLU A 147 4.82 -32.79 1.28
N HIS A 148 5.86 -33.10 2.08
CA HIS A 148 6.48 -34.43 2.15
C HIS A 148 6.41 -35.01 3.57
N ASN A 149 5.22 -35.51 3.91
CA ASN A 149 4.84 -35.99 5.24
C ASN A 149 5.43 -37.37 5.61
N SER A 150 6.76 -37.51 5.60
CA SER A 150 7.45 -38.74 6.02
C SER A 150 8.16 -38.58 7.37
N THR A 151 8.14 -39.65 8.17
CA THR A 151 8.61 -39.65 9.57
C THR A 151 10.11 -39.34 9.70
N GLU A 152 10.92 -39.75 8.73
CA GLU A 152 12.38 -39.53 8.73
C GLU A 152 12.74 -38.08 8.38
N PHE A 153 12.09 -37.52 7.35
CA PHE A 153 12.23 -36.12 6.96
C PHE A 153 11.70 -35.16 8.02
N SER A 154 10.71 -35.58 8.81
CA SER A 154 10.17 -34.75 9.90
C SER A 154 11.22 -34.40 10.95
N SER A 155 12.15 -35.31 11.27
CA SER A 155 13.16 -35.09 12.31
C SER A 155 14.31 -34.17 11.87
N PHE A 156 14.84 -34.40 10.66
CA PHE A 156 15.88 -33.55 10.06
C PHE A 156 15.30 -32.18 9.68
N GLY A 157 14.14 -32.17 9.03
CA GLY A 157 13.46 -30.96 8.60
C GLY A 157 13.10 -30.05 9.78
N LYS A 158 12.59 -30.61 10.88
CA LYS A 158 12.33 -29.86 12.11
C LYS A 158 13.62 -29.24 12.67
N ARG A 159 14.73 -30.00 12.71
CA ARG A 159 16.02 -29.47 13.17
C ARG A 159 16.54 -28.35 12.26
N ALA A 160 16.38 -28.47 10.95
CA ALA A 160 16.77 -27.44 10.00
C ALA A 160 15.92 -26.16 10.19
N ILE A 161 14.61 -26.30 10.41
CA ILE A 161 13.72 -25.19 10.77
C ILE A 161 14.19 -24.52 12.07
N ASP A 162 14.44 -25.30 13.12
CA ASP A 162 14.87 -24.77 14.42
C ASP A 162 16.19 -23.98 14.29
N GLN A 163 17.14 -24.47 13.49
CA GLN A 163 18.40 -23.76 13.21
C GLN A 163 18.18 -22.48 12.42
N LEU A 164 17.29 -22.47 11.43
CA LEU A 164 16.98 -21.26 10.65
C LEU A 164 16.27 -20.21 11.51
N LEU A 165 15.36 -20.64 12.38
CA LEU A 165 14.73 -19.75 13.35
C LEU A 165 15.77 -19.15 14.32
N ALA A 166 16.73 -19.95 14.78
CA ALA A 166 17.84 -19.44 15.60
C ALA A 166 18.68 -18.40 14.84
N LEU A 167 19.01 -18.65 13.57
CA LEU A 167 19.73 -17.69 12.72
C LEU A 167 18.94 -16.39 12.49
N LEU A 168 17.61 -16.47 12.30
CA LEU A 168 16.75 -15.29 12.21
C LEU A 168 16.72 -14.50 13.51
N ALA A 169 16.68 -15.17 14.65
CA ALA A 169 16.75 -14.52 15.95
C ALA A 169 18.10 -13.81 16.16
N GLU A 170 19.20 -14.44 15.76
CA GLU A 170 20.53 -13.85 15.83
C GLU A 170 20.68 -12.64 14.89
N SER A 171 20.21 -12.76 13.64
CA SER A 171 20.13 -11.66 12.66
C SER A 171 19.33 -10.46 13.21
N THR A 172 18.20 -10.74 13.86
CA THR A 172 17.36 -9.72 14.50
C THR A 172 18.10 -9.07 15.67
N ASN A 173 18.74 -9.85 16.54
CA ASN A 173 19.50 -9.32 17.67
C ASN A 173 20.66 -8.42 17.22
N PHE A 174 21.30 -8.76 16.09
CA PHE A 174 22.33 -7.93 15.45
C PHE A 174 21.78 -6.59 14.91
N SER A 175 20.48 -6.51 14.64
CA SER A 175 19.79 -5.30 14.18
C SER A 175 19.26 -4.43 15.30
N GLU A 176 18.88 -5.04 16.42
CA GLU A 176 18.25 -4.33 17.53
C GLU A 176 19.25 -3.97 18.64
N SER A 177 20.05 -4.94 19.08
CA SER A 177 20.76 -4.86 20.37
C SER A 177 22.27 -4.66 20.23
N ILE A 178 22.90 -5.31 19.25
CA ILE A 178 24.36 -5.25 19.08
C ILE A 178 24.79 -3.85 18.65
N ASP A 179 25.84 -3.33 19.28
CA ASP A 179 26.43 -2.00 19.03
C ASP A 179 25.44 -0.82 19.08
N ASN A 180 24.31 -1.00 19.79
CA ASN A 180 23.18 -0.06 19.81
C ASN A 180 22.57 0.22 18.42
N ALA A 181 22.67 -0.73 17.49
CA ALA A 181 22.15 -0.61 16.12
C ALA A 181 20.67 -0.19 16.10
N GLY A 182 19.81 -0.81 16.91
CA GLY A 182 18.38 -0.49 16.94
C GLY A 182 18.09 0.95 17.36
N LYS A 183 18.81 1.46 18.37
CA LYS A 183 18.70 2.87 18.79
C LYS A 183 19.16 3.82 17.68
N TRP A 184 20.22 3.46 16.97
CA TRP A 184 20.74 4.24 15.85
C TRP A 184 19.75 4.29 14.68
N HIS A 185 19.18 3.15 14.27
CA HIS A 185 18.13 3.10 13.25
C HIS A 185 16.90 3.90 13.65
N LYS A 186 16.41 3.71 14.89
CA LYS A 186 15.24 4.42 15.41
C LYS A 186 15.46 5.94 15.41
N SER A 187 16.57 6.41 15.97
CA SER A 187 16.90 7.84 16.01
C SER A 187 16.97 8.45 14.61
N SER A 188 17.61 7.74 13.68
CA SER A 188 17.76 8.18 12.28
C SER A 188 16.40 8.28 11.56
N LEU A 189 15.54 7.25 11.72
CA LEU A 189 14.19 7.25 11.16
C LEU A 189 13.27 8.27 11.84
N ASP A 190 13.40 8.51 13.14
CA ASP A 190 12.63 9.55 13.86
C ASP A 190 12.99 10.95 13.36
N SER A 191 14.29 11.21 13.14
CA SER A 191 14.78 12.46 12.56
C SER A 191 14.27 12.66 11.13
N LEU A 192 14.31 11.61 10.30
CA LEU A 192 13.78 11.64 8.94
C LEU A 192 12.26 11.84 8.92
N THR A 193 11.51 11.12 9.75
CA THR A 193 10.06 11.29 9.93
C THR A 193 9.74 12.74 10.26
N LYS A 194 10.41 13.36 11.24
CA LYS A 194 10.22 14.78 11.59
C LYS A 194 10.42 15.71 10.40
N ARG A 195 11.48 15.50 9.59
CA ARG A 195 11.73 16.32 8.39
C ARG A 195 10.62 16.15 7.35
N ILE A 196 10.18 14.93 7.07
CA ILE A 196 9.11 14.65 6.11
C ILE A 196 7.79 15.26 6.59
N GLN A 197 7.38 14.98 7.84
CA GLN A 197 6.15 15.50 8.44
C GLN A 197 6.13 17.03 8.45
N ASN A 198 7.26 17.68 8.79
CA ASN A 198 7.36 19.14 8.74
C ASN A 198 7.18 19.68 7.31
N ARG A 199 7.72 19.01 6.29
CA ARG A 199 7.56 19.42 4.89
C ARG A 199 6.11 19.25 4.43
N ILE A 200 5.48 18.13 4.75
CA ILE A 200 4.06 17.88 4.47
C ILE A 200 3.20 18.95 5.15
N HIS A 201 3.46 19.22 6.43
CA HIS A 201 2.71 20.21 7.19
C HIS A 201 2.82 21.60 6.58
N LYS A 202 4.03 22.05 6.21
CA LYS A 202 4.22 23.34 5.54
C LYS A 202 3.49 23.42 4.21
N LEU A 203 3.54 22.36 3.39
CA LEU A 203 2.83 22.30 2.11
C LEU A 203 1.31 22.42 2.30
N GLN A 204 0.75 21.79 3.34
CA GLN A 204 -0.68 21.80 3.62
C GLN A 204 -1.18 23.07 4.33
N ASN A 205 -0.28 23.89 4.85
CA ASN A 205 -0.61 25.08 5.63
C ASN A 205 0.13 26.32 5.11
N PRO A 206 -0.14 26.73 3.85
CA PRO A 206 0.42 27.97 3.31
C PRO A 206 -0.10 29.19 4.07
N SER A 207 0.63 30.30 3.98
CA SER A 207 0.19 31.59 4.51
C SER A 207 -1.12 32.04 3.85
N ASP A 208 -1.18 31.93 2.52
CA ASP A 208 -2.31 32.33 1.68
C ASP A 208 -2.82 31.17 0.80
N CYS A 209 -4.08 30.79 1.00
CA CYS A 209 -4.75 29.72 0.25
C CYS A 209 -5.28 30.18 -1.12
N THR A 210 -5.39 31.49 -1.36
CA THR A 210 -5.92 32.03 -2.62
C THR A 210 -4.88 31.99 -3.73
N SER A 211 -3.61 32.23 -3.42
CA SER A 211 -2.49 32.09 -4.36
C SER A 211 -1.91 30.67 -4.45
N GLN A 212 -2.07 29.85 -3.40
CA GLN A 212 -1.55 28.50 -3.37
C GLN A 212 -2.10 27.62 -4.51
N ARG A 213 -1.23 26.78 -5.09
CA ARG A 213 -1.65 25.75 -6.05
C ARG A 213 -2.31 24.58 -5.31
N LEU A 214 -3.49 24.18 -5.76
CA LEU A 214 -4.32 23.16 -5.13
C LEU A 214 -4.43 21.92 -6.00
N LEU A 215 -4.52 20.76 -5.36
CA LEU A 215 -4.92 19.50 -5.97
C LEU A 215 -6.17 18.99 -5.24
N ILE A 216 -7.28 18.91 -5.98
CA ILE A 216 -8.56 18.40 -5.50
C ILE A 216 -8.59 16.89 -5.70
N CYS A 217 -8.93 16.16 -4.63
CA CYS A 217 -9.06 14.70 -4.64
C CYS A 217 -10.45 14.30 -4.09
N ASP A 218 -11.18 13.47 -4.83
CA ASP A 218 -12.45 12.93 -4.36
C ASP A 218 -12.21 11.69 -3.47
N LEU A 219 -12.59 11.80 -2.19
CA LEU A 219 -12.48 10.70 -1.24
C LEU A 219 -13.37 9.49 -1.61
N ASN A 220 -14.45 9.68 -2.38
CA ASN A 220 -15.49 8.67 -2.62
C ASN A 220 -15.22 7.69 -3.77
N LYS A 221 -13.96 7.31 -4.01
CA LYS A 221 -13.65 6.16 -4.87
C LYS A 221 -14.42 4.91 -4.42
N GLY A 222 -15.17 4.26 -5.31
CA GLY A 222 -16.09 3.14 -5.08
C GLY A 222 -15.49 1.83 -4.53
N CYS A 223 -14.90 1.86 -3.33
CA CYS A 223 -14.34 0.70 -2.62
C CYS A 223 -14.39 0.87 -1.08
N GLY A 224 -13.80 -0.06 -0.32
CA GLY A 224 -13.76 0.00 1.15
C GLY A 224 -12.90 1.13 1.74
N PHE A 225 -12.99 1.38 3.06
CA PHE A 225 -12.24 2.42 3.78
C PHE A 225 -10.73 2.40 3.48
N GLY A 226 -10.07 1.25 3.62
CA GLY A 226 -8.63 1.13 3.38
C GLY A 226 -8.25 1.49 1.94
N CYS A 227 -9.08 1.12 0.96
CA CYS A 227 -8.89 1.50 -0.43
C CYS A 227 -9.09 3.01 -0.66
N GLN A 228 -10.09 3.63 -0.01
CA GLN A 228 -10.28 5.09 -0.05
C GLN A 228 -9.11 5.84 0.59
N LEU A 229 -8.60 5.37 1.72
CA LEU A 229 -7.45 5.96 2.39
C LEU A 229 -6.18 5.87 1.51
N HIS A 230 -5.94 4.71 0.88
CA HIS A 230 -4.87 4.57 -0.11
C HIS A 230 -5.07 5.48 -1.32
N HIS A 231 -6.31 5.70 -1.77
CA HIS A 231 -6.60 6.67 -2.82
C HIS A 231 -6.22 8.10 -2.41
N VAL A 232 -6.59 8.55 -1.21
CA VAL A 232 -6.19 9.87 -0.72
C VAL A 232 -4.68 9.97 -0.52
N ALA A 233 -4.02 8.93 -0.02
CA ALA A 233 -2.57 8.88 0.11
C ALA A 233 -1.88 9.02 -1.26
N TYR A 234 -2.37 8.33 -2.29
CA TYR A 234 -1.93 8.50 -3.68
C TYR A 234 -2.09 9.95 -4.14
N CYS A 235 -3.27 10.56 -3.96
CA CYS A 235 -3.49 11.97 -4.30
C CYS A 235 -2.49 12.88 -3.59
N PHE A 236 -2.18 12.57 -2.33
CA PHE A 236 -1.28 13.37 -1.52
C PHE A 236 0.18 13.26 -1.97
N VAL A 237 0.65 12.07 -2.34
CA VAL A 237 1.98 11.89 -2.92
C VAL A 237 2.12 12.70 -4.21
N VAL A 238 1.11 12.64 -5.09
CA VAL A 238 1.10 13.41 -6.35
C VAL A 238 1.06 14.91 -6.08
N ALA A 239 0.24 15.36 -5.12
CA ALA A 239 0.16 16.76 -4.72
C ALA A 239 1.50 17.27 -4.19
N ALA A 240 2.16 16.50 -3.33
CA ALA A 240 3.47 16.83 -2.79
C ALA A 240 4.56 16.88 -3.87
N ALA A 241 4.54 15.95 -4.82
CA ALA A 241 5.45 15.96 -5.95
C ALA A 241 5.23 17.18 -6.87
N ALA A 242 3.97 17.59 -7.05
CA ALA A 242 3.59 18.75 -7.87
C ALA A 242 3.69 20.10 -7.14
N ASN A 243 4.14 20.10 -5.88
CA ASN A 243 4.13 21.27 -4.99
C ASN A 243 2.75 21.94 -4.87
N ARG A 244 1.71 21.12 -4.71
CA ARG A 244 0.31 21.53 -4.53
C ARG A 244 -0.19 21.12 -3.15
N SER A 245 -1.02 21.95 -2.54
CA SER A 245 -1.73 21.53 -1.32
C SER A 245 -2.89 20.62 -1.71
N LEU A 246 -2.98 19.46 -1.06
CA LEU A 246 -4.11 18.54 -1.20
C LEU A 246 -5.35 19.12 -0.51
N VAL A 247 -6.48 19.12 -1.21
CA VAL A 247 -7.79 19.46 -0.68
C VAL A 247 -8.74 18.32 -1.05
N LEU A 248 -9.50 17.82 -0.07
CA LEU A 248 -10.55 16.84 -0.33
C LEU A 248 -11.73 17.55 -1.00
N GLU A 249 -12.34 16.92 -1.99
CA GLU A 249 -13.55 17.43 -2.61
C GLU A 249 -14.65 17.66 -1.57
N ASN A 250 -15.33 18.81 -1.68
CA ASN A 250 -16.31 19.30 -0.71
C ASN A 250 -15.78 19.27 0.73
N ASP A 251 -14.48 19.49 0.91
CA ASP A 251 -13.77 19.44 2.19
C ASP A 251 -13.97 18.12 2.95
N GLY A 252 -14.24 17.03 2.21
CA GLY A 252 -14.50 15.70 2.77
C GLY A 252 -15.89 15.53 3.39
N MET A 253 -16.81 16.48 3.22
CA MET A 253 -18.17 16.43 3.80
C MET A 253 -19.04 15.34 3.17
N SER A 254 -18.82 15.00 1.90
CA SER A 254 -19.62 14.03 1.17
C SER A 254 -19.20 12.56 1.43
N TRP A 255 -18.46 12.27 2.50
CA TRP A 255 -17.87 10.96 2.71
C TRP A 255 -18.91 9.90 3.06
N ARG A 256 -18.99 8.80 2.29
CA ARG A 256 -20.03 7.77 2.52
C ARG A 256 -19.97 7.05 3.87
N TYR A 257 -18.80 7.03 4.52
CA TYR A 257 -18.62 6.37 5.82
C TYR A 257 -19.08 7.24 7.00
N SER A 258 -19.28 8.54 6.79
CA SER A 258 -19.72 9.45 7.84
C SER A 258 -20.48 10.63 7.25
N SER A 259 -21.74 10.80 7.67
CA SER A 259 -22.56 11.97 7.31
C SER A 259 -21.97 13.30 7.82
N LYS A 260 -21.01 13.23 8.75
CA LYS A 260 -20.25 14.38 9.26
C LYS A 260 -18.91 14.57 8.54
N GLY A 261 -18.65 13.79 7.49
CA GLY A 261 -17.47 13.90 6.65
C GLY A 261 -16.17 13.42 7.30
N TRP A 262 -15.06 13.68 6.62
CA TRP A 262 -13.70 13.36 7.04
C TRP A 262 -13.38 13.85 8.46
N GLU A 263 -13.75 15.09 8.76
CA GLU A 263 -13.43 15.76 10.03
C GLU A 263 -14.19 15.20 11.24
N SER A 264 -15.11 14.26 11.02
CA SER A 264 -15.75 13.52 12.10
C SER A 264 -14.80 12.59 12.86
N VAL A 265 -13.72 12.14 12.21
CA VAL A 265 -12.75 11.20 12.79
C VAL A 265 -11.32 11.77 12.78
N PHE A 266 -10.94 12.47 11.71
CA PHE A 266 -9.58 12.96 11.53
C PHE A 266 -9.52 14.48 11.56
N LEU A 267 -8.33 15.03 11.76
CA LEU A 267 -8.10 16.46 11.56
C LEU A 267 -8.23 16.83 10.07
N PRO A 268 -8.53 18.11 9.76
CA PRO A 268 -8.46 18.60 8.40
C PRO A 268 -7.10 18.30 7.76
N VAL A 269 -7.11 17.93 6.48
CA VAL A 269 -5.87 17.64 5.72
C VAL A 269 -4.96 18.87 5.66
N GLY A 270 -5.50 20.08 5.65
CA GLY A 270 -4.73 21.32 5.64
C GLY A 270 -5.59 22.53 5.93
N LYS A 271 -4.97 23.71 5.86
CA LYS A 271 -5.64 25.01 6.09
C LYS A 271 -6.60 25.37 4.95
N CYS A 272 -6.25 25.02 3.72
CA CYS A 272 -7.01 25.41 2.53
C CYS A 272 -8.25 24.54 2.34
N LYS A 273 -9.33 25.17 1.89
CA LYS A 273 -10.65 24.61 1.64
C LYS A 273 -11.01 24.73 0.17
N THR A 274 -12.02 23.98 -0.24
CA THR A 274 -12.55 23.97 -1.62
C THR A 274 -13.02 25.36 -2.04
N SER A 275 -13.57 26.14 -1.11
CA SER A 275 -13.96 27.54 -1.34
C SER A 275 -12.80 28.47 -1.71
N ASN A 276 -11.55 28.15 -1.34
CA ASN A 276 -10.37 28.90 -1.75
C ASN A 276 -9.98 28.71 -3.23
N SER A 277 -10.62 27.77 -3.93
CA SER A 277 -10.37 27.54 -5.36
C SER A 277 -10.81 28.73 -6.22
N GLY A 278 -11.84 29.49 -5.81
CA GLY A 278 -12.29 30.70 -6.51
C GLY A 278 -12.69 30.51 -7.98
N ILE A 279 -12.83 29.28 -8.45
CA ILE A 279 -13.13 28.93 -9.85
C ILE A 279 -14.35 28.02 -9.92
N LEU A 280 -15.13 28.14 -11.01
CA LEU A 280 -16.34 27.34 -11.25
C LEU A 280 -16.07 25.88 -11.66
N GLY A 281 -14.80 25.46 -11.70
CA GLY A 281 -14.42 24.07 -11.94
C GLY A 281 -12.90 23.89 -12.03
N PRO A 282 -12.31 22.89 -11.34
CA PRO A 282 -10.89 22.60 -11.43
C PRO A 282 -10.50 22.00 -12.79
N ALA A 283 -9.31 22.35 -13.29
CA ALA A 283 -8.77 21.73 -14.50
C ALA A 283 -8.52 20.24 -14.28
N SER A 284 -8.77 19.40 -15.28
CA SER A 284 -8.41 17.97 -15.20
C SER A 284 -6.89 17.81 -15.16
N TRP A 285 -6.41 16.86 -14.35
CA TRP A 285 -5.00 16.52 -14.30
C TRP A 285 -4.46 16.09 -15.67
N ASN A 286 -3.38 16.71 -16.11
CA ASN A 286 -2.67 16.34 -17.34
C ASN A 286 -1.16 16.10 -17.15
N GLY A 287 -0.61 16.34 -15.95
CA GLY A 287 0.78 16.00 -15.64
C GLY A 287 1.39 16.82 -14.50
N ILE A 288 2.60 16.43 -14.09
CA ILE A 288 3.31 17.04 -12.93
C ILE A 288 3.65 18.52 -13.15
N ASN A 289 3.91 18.91 -14.42
CA ASN A 289 4.28 20.27 -14.81
C ASN A 289 3.07 21.11 -15.25
N GLN A 290 1.85 20.70 -14.92
CA GLN A 290 0.63 21.44 -15.30
C GLN A 290 0.59 22.80 -14.61
N GLU A 291 0.44 23.91 -15.34
CA GLU A 291 0.49 25.26 -14.76
C GLU A 291 -0.80 25.71 -14.02
N ASP A 292 -1.95 25.11 -14.34
CA ASP A 292 -3.24 25.46 -13.74
C ASP A 292 -3.17 25.51 -12.21
N ARG A 293 -3.67 26.58 -11.59
CA ARG A 293 -3.57 26.74 -10.13
C ARG A 293 -4.30 25.64 -9.37
N VAL A 294 -5.48 25.25 -9.83
CA VAL A 294 -6.33 24.23 -9.17
C VAL A 294 -6.57 23.10 -10.17
N VAL A 295 -6.15 21.90 -9.79
CA VAL A 295 -6.28 20.69 -10.62
C VAL A 295 -7.06 19.62 -9.88
N ARG A 296 -7.83 18.83 -10.61
CA ARG A 296 -8.54 17.66 -10.10
C ARG A 296 -7.82 16.41 -10.55
N LEU A 297 -7.39 15.60 -9.58
CA LEU A 297 -6.74 14.33 -9.85
C LEU A 297 -7.78 13.19 -9.86
N PRO A 298 -7.88 12.39 -10.94
CA PRO A 298 -8.78 11.25 -10.97
C PRO A 298 -8.23 10.09 -10.14
N ILE A 299 -9.06 9.06 -9.96
CA ILE A 299 -8.61 7.76 -9.44
C ILE A 299 -7.47 7.22 -10.30
N VAL A 300 -6.54 6.50 -9.66
CA VAL A 300 -5.32 5.98 -10.32
C VAL A 300 -5.63 5.08 -11.52
N ASP A 301 -6.77 4.39 -11.49
CA ASP A 301 -7.27 3.47 -12.51
C ASP A 301 -7.55 4.21 -13.84
N GLY A 302 -8.04 5.44 -13.76
CA GLY A 302 -8.32 6.32 -14.90
C GLY A 302 -7.20 7.30 -15.23
N LEU A 303 -6.03 7.17 -14.60
CA LEU A 303 -4.92 8.10 -14.80
C LEU A 303 -4.15 7.78 -16.09
N THR A 304 -4.30 8.63 -17.10
CA THR A 304 -3.64 8.51 -18.42
C THR A 304 -2.17 8.91 -18.37
N ASN A 305 -1.87 10.08 -17.80
CA ASN A 305 -0.50 10.59 -17.63
C ASN A 305 0.03 10.29 -16.23
N ARG A 306 0.45 9.04 -16.01
CA ARG A 306 0.95 8.57 -14.71
C ARG A 306 2.28 9.24 -14.36
N PRO A 307 2.36 10.02 -13.26
CA PRO A 307 3.62 10.63 -12.85
C PRO A 307 4.61 9.55 -12.37
N PRO A 308 5.93 9.73 -12.57
CA PRO A 308 6.92 8.76 -12.08
C PRO A 308 7.02 8.69 -10.55
N GLN A 309 6.44 9.65 -9.83
CA GLN A 309 6.45 9.74 -8.36
C GLN A 309 5.41 8.84 -7.68
N LEU A 310 4.72 7.97 -8.43
CA LEU A 310 3.84 6.98 -7.83
C LEU A 310 4.62 5.90 -7.08
N PRO A 311 4.06 5.33 -6.00
CA PRO A 311 4.62 4.14 -5.37
C PRO A 311 4.89 3.04 -6.42
N LEU A 312 5.97 2.25 -6.30
CA LEU A 312 6.86 2.13 -5.14
C LEU A 312 8.02 3.15 -5.10
N SER A 313 7.98 4.22 -5.89
CA SER A 313 9.03 5.25 -5.86
C SER A 313 8.99 6.12 -4.59
N PHE A 314 10.15 6.68 -4.24
CA PHE A 314 10.35 7.67 -3.18
C PHE A 314 11.46 8.65 -3.58
N PRO A 315 11.57 9.84 -2.94
CA PRO A 315 12.47 10.89 -3.38
C PRO A 315 13.95 10.49 -3.27
N LYS A 316 14.72 10.76 -4.33
CA LYS A 316 16.17 10.47 -4.40
C LYS A 316 16.94 11.13 -3.25
N GLN A 317 16.52 12.31 -2.81
CA GLN A 317 17.21 13.10 -1.78
C GLN A 317 17.23 12.43 -0.40
N ILE A 318 16.29 11.52 -0.12
CA ILE A 318 16.23 10.78 1.15
C ILE A 318 16.46 9.28 0.93
N ALA A 319 16.80 8.87 -0.28
CA ALA A 319 16.85 7.46 -0.66
C ALA A 319 17.90 6.70 0.14
N ASP A 320 19.13 7.22 0.24
CA ASP A 320 20.21 6.57 0.98
C ASP A 320 19.88 6.43 2.47
N GLU A 321 19.20 7.42 3.05
CA GLU A 321 18.79 7.39 4.46
C GLU A 321 17.73 6.31 4.70
N ILE A 322 16.65 6.27 3.91
CA ILE A 322 15.62 5.25 4.07
C ILE A 322 16.18 3.87 3.74
N LEU A 323 16.95 3.75 2.65
CA LEU A 323 17.57 2.50 2.25
C LEU A 323 18.49 1.99 3.34
N LYS A 324 19.22 2.83 4.05
CA LYS A 324 20.09 2.40 5.14
C LYS A 324 19.32 1.94 6.37
N HIS A 325 18.22 2.61 6.72
CA HIS A 325 17.58 2.41 8.02
C HIS A 325 16.26 1.65 8.00
N HIS A 326 15.66 1.39 6.85
CA HIS A 326 14.38 0.68 6.75
C HIS A 326 14.45 -0.52 5.81
N THR A 327 13.80 -1.62 6.19
CA THR A 327 13.77 -2.88 5.41
C THR A 327 12.83 -2.81 4.21
N ASN A 328 11.80 -1.96 4.27
CA ASN A 328 10.87 -1.69 3.17
C ASN A 328 10.74 -0.17 2.90
N PRO A 329 11.68 0.44 2.14
CA PRO A 329 11.69 1.89 1.91
C PRO A 329 10.40 2.47 1.30
N PRO A 330 9.78 1.85 0.28
CA PRO A 330 8.51 2.35 -0.26
C PRO A 330 7.39 2.40 0.78
N ALA A 331 7.25 1.36 1.61
CA ALA A 331 6.25 1.32 2.67
C ALA A 331 6.48 2.40 3.74
N TYR A 332 7.73 2.62 4.14
CA TYR A 332 8.09 3.70 5.05
C TYR A 332 7.74 5.08 4.48
N PHE A 333 7.99 5.31 3.20
CA PHE A 333 7.72 6.61 2.59
C PHE A 333 6.22 6.89 2.49
N ILE A 334 5.41 5.94 1.98
CA ILE A 334 3.96 6.14 1.85
C ILE A 334 3.27 6.24 3.22
N SER A 335 3.80 5.56 4.24
CA SER A 335 3.23 5.63 5.60
C SER A 335 3.30 7.04 6.19
N GLN A 336 4.24 7.89 5.74
CA GLN A 336 4.31 9.28 6.19
C GLN A 336 3.06 10.08 5.81
N PHE A 337 2.51 9.84 4.61
CA PHE A 337 1.28 10.48 4.15
C PHE A 337 0.06 9.92 4.88
N ILE A 338 0.01 8.60 5.07
CA ILE A 338 -1.07 7.95 5.82
C ILE A 338 -1.09 8.44 7.27
N TRP A 339 0.06 8.51 7.93
CA TRP A 339 0.19 9.05 9.29
C TRP A 339 -0.34 10.49 9.34
N TYR A 340 0.09 11.35 8.43
CA TYR A 340 -0.38 12.73 8.42
C TYR A 340 -1.90 12.85 8.17
N LEU A 341 -2.46 12.02 7.30
CA LEU A 341 -3.90 11.97 7.03
C LEU A 341 -4.66 11.51 8.28
N MET A 342 -4.22 10.44 8.93
CA MET A 342 -4.91 9.83 10.07
C MET A 342 -4.60 10.51 11.42
N ARG A 343 -4.28 11.81 11.43
CA ARG A 343 -4.16 12.55 12.69
C ARG A 343 -5.54 12.61 13.36
N ASN A 344 -5.64 12.06 14.56
CA ASN A 344 -6.89 11.99 15.31
C ASN A 344 -7.41 13.39 15.64
N ASN A 345 -8.71 13.59 15.50
CA ASN A 345 -9.39 14.69 16.18
C ASN A 345 -9.70 14.30 17.64
N GLU A 346 -10.30 15.21 18.40
CA GLU A 346 -10.66 14.98 19.81
C GLU A 346 -11.62 13.79 20.00
N ASN A 347 -12.58 13.62 19.09
CA ASN A 347 -13.56 12.53 19.16
C ASN A 347 -12.88 11.16 19.00
N MET A 348 -11.98 11.03 18.02
CA MET A 348 -11.26 9.80 17.76
C MET A 348 -10.24 9.50 18.86
N GLU A 349 -9.55 10.51 19.38
CA GLU A 349 -8.61 10.33 20.49
C GLU A 349 -9.32 9.82 21.75
N LYS A 350 -10.51 10.37 22.05
CA LYS A 350 -11.37 9.88 23.12
C LYS A 350 -11.78 8.42 22.89
N ALA A 351 -12.25 8.09 21.69
CA ALA A 351 -12.68 6.72 21.35
C ALA A 351 -11.53 5.71 21.46
N ILE A 352 -10.32 6.07 21.01
CA ILE A 352 -9.13 5.23 21.13
C ILE A 352 -8.76 5.02 22.61
N THR A 353 -8.82 6.09 23.41
CA THR A 353 -8.49 6.03 24.85
C THR A 353 -9.46 5.11 25.59
N GLU A 354 -10.77 5.26 25.37
CA GLU A 354 -11.77 4.38 25.97
C GLU A 354 -11.64 2.93 25.51
N ALA A 355 -11.25 2.70 24.24
CA ALA A 355 -11.01 1.35 23.73
C ALA A 355 -9.76 0.70 24.36
N LYS A 356 -8.69 1.47 24.58
CA LYS A 356 -7.47 1.01 25.26
C LYS A 356 -7.72 0.54 26.70
N GLU A 357 -8.65 1.16 27.40
CA GLU A 357 -9.02 0.75 28.77
C GLU A 357 -9.83 -0.56 28.80
N LYS A 358 -10.67 -0.77 27.77
CA LYS A 358 -11.57 -1.93 27.69
C LYS A 358 -10.91 -3.17 27.11
N VAL A 359 -9.90 -2.98 26.25
CA VAL A 359 -9.19 -4.09 25.57
C VAL A 359 -7.82 -4.26 26.20
N PRO A 360 -7.48 -5.46 26.73
CA PRO A 360 -6.21 -5.70 27.41
C PRO A 360 -5.05 -5.88 26.41
N PHE A 361 -4.72 -4.83 25.66
CA PHE A 361 -3.68 -4.85 24.61
C PHE A 361 -2.29 -5.29 25.12
N GLY A 362 -1.97 -5.06 26.40
CA GLY A 362 -0.68 -5.41 27.01
C GLY A 362 -0.57 -6.86 27.53
N ASN A 363 -1.67 -7.61 27.59
CA ASN A 363 -1.69 -8.99 28.13
C ASN A 363 -1.84 -10.05 27.04
N ALA A 364 -1.83 -9.67 25.76
CA ALA A 364 -1.80 -10.62 24.66
C ALA A 364 -0.40 -11.27 24.59
N GLN A 365 -0.17 -12.32 25.37
CA GLN A 365 0.74 -13.38 24.93
C GLN A 365 0.16 -13.93 23.63
N PHE A 366 0.73 -13.50 22.51
CA PHE A 366 0.49 -14.18 21.24
C PHE A 366 0.98 -15.62 21.43
N LEU A 367 0.03 -16.56 21.48
CA LEU A 367 0.25 -18.00 21.53
C LEU A 367 0.97 -18.49 20.27
#